data_AF-A0A975EWN5-F1
#
_entry.id   AF-A0A975EWN5-F1
#
_cell.length_a   1.000
_cell.length_b   1.000
_cell.length_c   1.000
_cell.angle_alpha   90.00
_cell.angle_beta   90.00
_cell.angle_gamma   90.00
#
_symmetry.space_group_name_H-M   'P 1'
#
loop_
_entity.id
_entity.type
_entity.pdbx_description
1 polymer ?
#
loop_
_entity_poly.entity_id
_entity_poly.type
_entity_poly.pdbx_seq_one_letter_code
_entity_poly.pdbx_strand_id
1 'polypeptide(L)'
;MKRLLPLVLVFSAFGALAQESDVKQESDAQVTFIYPLGTHGQESMDYENKFSFNLLFGLNGGVDGAEIGALVNYNDGRMKGFQLSGVGNMNWGPVDGVALSGVANLVNGTSKGALISGVGNYVNDEASGFHLSTINIARSSFTGFQGGVVNYASTANGVQLGVINYQGDNTAIPIGLVSIAKGGLFKFEAYGSEVFFANLNYKMGVERLYTVYHVGLSSYLDNSVYSFGIGFGSYLIQSERHQLMLDLTGNQVVYDNEWDSEINILGKLDLNYEFAITPKFSIMVGPSVNYYVTEVLVEGEYGTLDIPYELTVSEFDDGVGIFWIGGNLGLGLKL
;
A
#
# COMPACT_ATOMS: atom_id res chain seq x y z
N MET A 1 7.74 -4.64 -23.52
CA MET A 1 7.55 -3.48 -22.63
C MET A 1 8.82 -3.30 -21.81
N LYS A 2 9.72 -2.44 -22.29
CA LYS A 2 10.98 -2.04 -21.65
C LYS A 2 10.88 -0.52 -21.51
N ARG A 3 10.95 0.02 -20.29
CA ARG A 3 11.34 1.40 -19.89
C ARG A 3 10.64 1.79 -18.58
N LEU A 4 11.27 1.42 -17.47
CA LEU A 4 11.20 2.14 -16.19
C LEU A 4 12.65 2.19 -15.69
N LEU A 5 13.46 3.06 -16.30
CA LEU A 5 14.83 3.39 -15.88
C LEU A 5 15.00 4.88 -16.18
N PRO A 6 14.89 5.75 -15.14
CA PRO A 6 15.98 6.70 -14.96
C PRO A 6 16.24 7.09 -13.49
N LEU A 7 16.11 6.19 -12.50
CA LEU A 7 16.59 6.47 -11.12
C LEU A 7 17.75 5.58 -10.66
N VAL A 8 18.10 4.53 -11.42
CA VAL A 8 19.20 3.61 -11.12
C VAL A 8 20.54 4.06 -11.75
N LEU A 9 20.52 5.08 -12.62
CA LEU A 9 21.63 5.42 -13.51
C LEU A 9 22.76 6.26 -12.91
N VAL A 10 22.69 6.66 -11.63
CA VAL A 10 23.79 7.41 -10.98
C VAL A 10 24.77 6.50 -10.22
N PHE A 11 24.46 5.21 -10.00
CA PHE A 11 25.30 4.33 -9.17
C PHE A 11 25.88 3.09 -9.89
N SER A 12 25.60 2.91 -11.19
CA SER A 12 26.01 1.71 -11.94
C SER A 12 27.43 1.74 -12.53
N ALA A 13 28.33 2.61 -12.07
CA ALA A 13 29.64 2.80 -12.70
C ALA A 13 30.76 1.86 -12.23
N PHE A 14 30.52 0.92 -11.32
CA PHE A 14 31.57 0.02 -10.78
C PHE A 14 31.15 -1.45 -10.74
N GLY A 15 30.51 -1.95 -11.80
CA GLY A 15 30.11 -3.35 -11.94
C GLY A 15 30.92 -4.09 -13.01
N ALA A 16 32.22 -4.24 -12.80
CA ALA A 16 33.03 -5.22 -13.53
C ALA A 16 34.25 -5.56 -12.68
N LEU A 17 34.54 -6.86 -12.57
CA LEU A 17 35.52 -7.53 -11.69
C LEU A 17 34.83 -7.98 -10.38
N ALA A 18 34.85 -9.23 -9.94
CA ALA A 18 35.32 -10.50 -10.47
C ALA A 18 34.52 -11.60 -9.73
N GLN A 19 34.20 -12.70 -10.40
CA GLN A 19 33.64 -13.89 -9.77
C GLN A 19 34.78 -14.89 -9.60
N GLU A 20 35.33 -14.99 -8.40
CA GLU A 20 36.20 -16.08 -7.97
C GLU A 20 35.66 -16.60 -6.64
N SER A 21 35.43 -17.91 -6.56
CA SER A 21 34.88 -18.56 -5.37
C SER A 21 35.99 -18.75 -4.33
N ASP A 22 36.40 -17.67 -3.68
CA ASP A 22 37.37 -17.71 -2.61
C ASP A 22 36.69 -17.76 -1.25
N VAL A 23 37.13 -18.70 -0.41
CA VAL A 23 36.75 -18.79 1.00
C VAL A 23 37.21 -17.50 1.67
N LYS A 24 36.25 -16.67 2.11
CA LYS A 24 36.56 -15.40 2.77
C LYS A 24 37.26 -15.67 4.11
N GLN A 25 38.29 -14.89 4.41
CA GLN A 25 39.00 -14.95 5.69
C GLN A 25 38.13 -14.35 6.79
N GLU A 26 38.05 -14.99 7.95
CA GLU A 26 37.30 -14.42 9.08
C GLU A 26 38.14 -13.36 9.82
N SER A 27 37.51 -12.25 10.19
CA SER A 27 38.10 -11.23 11.06
C SER A 27 37.10 -10.80 12.13
N ASP A 28 37.60 -10.55 13.34
CA ASP A 28 36.74 -10.13 14.45
C ASP A 28 36.25 -8.67 14.29
N ALA A 29 37.06 -7.79 13.70
CA ALA A 29 36.72 -6.38 13.55
C ALA A 29 37.43 -5.68 12.39
N GLN A 30 36.72 -4.74 11.76
CA GLN A 30 37.24 -3.80 10.77
C GLN A 30 36.95 -2.35 11.16
N VAL A 31 37.90 -1.45 10.84
CA VAL A 31 37.68 -0.01 10.81
C VAL A 31 38.13 0.55 9.47
N THR A 32 37.23 1.21 8.75
CA THR A 32 37.49 1.82 7.44
C THR A 32 37.11 3.29 7.42
N PHE A 33 38.04 4.17 7.07
CA PHE A 33 37.74 5.60 6.90
C PHE A 33 37.08 5.85 5.54
N ILE A 34 37.77 5.46 4.48
CA ILE A 34 37.27 5.43 3.09
C ILE A 34 38.05 4.34 2.40
N TYR A 35 37.42 3.41 1.70
CA TYR A 35 38.20 2.42 0.96
C TYR A 35 39.23 3.11 0.01
N PRO A 36 40.50 2.63 -0.05
CA PRO A 36 41.07 1.48 0.68
C PRO A 36 41.76 1.83 2.01
N LEU A 37 41.58 3.02 2.57
CA LEU A 37 42.10 3.40 3.89
C LEU A 37 41.28 2.76 5.02
N GLY A 38 41.69 1.55 5.43
CA GLY A 38 41.11 0.79 6.53
C GLY A 38 42.02 -0.36 6.98
N THR A 39 41.60 -1.13 7.99
CA THR A 39 42.40 -2.21 8.59
C THR A 39 42.78 -3.33 7.62
N HIS A 40 41.92 -3.65 6.65
CA HIS A 40 42.16 -4.68 5.62
C HIS A 40 42.61 -4.12 4.26
N GLY A 41 42.73 -2.78 4.13
CA GLY A 41 43.29 -2.18 2.92
C GLY A 41 42.54 -2.54 1.63
N GLN A 42 43.30 -2.93 0.61
CA GLN A 42 42.76 -3.38 -0.69
C GLN A 42 42.11 -4.76 -0.62
N GLU A 43 42.43 -5.57 0.39
CA GLU A 43 41.94 -6.93 0.57
C GLU A 43 40.60 -6.96 1.31
N SER A 44 39.95 -5.81 1.56
CA SER A 44 38.74 -5.72 2.38
C SER A 44 37.58 -6.61 1.87
N MET A 45 37.52 -6.92 0.57
CA MET A 45 36.51 -7.83 -0.01
C MET A 45 36.78 -9.32 0.25
N ASP A 46 37.98 -9.67 0.71
CA ASP A 46 38.40 -11.04 1.00
C ASP A 46 38.08 -11.43 2.45
N TYR A 47 37.65 -10.48 3.29
CA TYR A 47 37.35 -10.71 4.70
C TYR A 47 35.85 -10.69 5.00
N GLU A 48 35.39 -11.65 5.79
CA GLU A 48 34.11 -11.65 6.49
C GLU A 48 34.32 -11.15 7.92
N ASN A 49 33.66 -10.05 8.29
CA ASN A 49 33.86 -9.37 9.56
C ASN A 49 32.72 -9.66 10.55
N LYS A 50 33.02 -9.94 11.83
CA LYS A 50 31.98 -9.97 12.87
C LYS A 50 31.52 -8.57 13.27
N PHE A 51 32.45 -7.60 13.25
CA PHE A 51 32.16 -6.19 13.48
C PHE A 51 32.83 -5.32 12.42
N SER A 52 32.13 -4.33 11.86
CA SER A 52 32.72 -3.38 10.91
C SER A 52 32.25 -1.96 11.20
N PHE A 53 33.19 -1.03 11.34
CA PHE A 53 32.90 0.40 11.48
C PHE A 53 33.46 1.16 10.27
N ASN A 54 32.58 1.88 9.56
CA ASN A 54 32.92 2.57 8.32
C ASN A 54 32.57 4.05 8.42
N LEU A 55 33.51 4.96 8.12
CA LEU A 55 33.21 6.40 8.18
C LEU A 55 32.54 6.89 6.89
N LEU A 56 33.23 6.83 5.75
CA LEU A 56 32.75 7.40 4.48
C LEU A 56 32.27 6.31 3.51
N PHE A 57 33.09 5.29 3.28
CA PHE A 57 32.75 4.20 2.37
C PHE A 57 33.37 2.90 2.87
N GLY A 58 32.54 2.08 3.50
CA GLY A 58 32.86 0.76 3.99
C GLY A 58 32.82 -0.28 2.90
N LEU A 59 33.82 -1.15 2.87
CA LEU A 59 33.89 -2.28 1.95
C LEU A 59 34.20 -3.53 2.77
N ASN A 60 33.37 -4.58 2.65
CA ASN A 60 33.62 -5.87 3.26
C ASN A 60 33.33 -6.99 2.26
N GLY A 61 34.00 -8.11 2.46
CA GLY A 61 33.64 -9.37 1.83
C GLY A 61 32.33 -9.94 2.37
N GLY A 62 32.04 -9.72 3.65
CA GLY A 62 30.78 -10.10 4.28
C GLY A 62 30.76 -9.61 5.72
N VAL A 63 29.60 -9.75 6.37
CA VAL A 63 29.44 -9.43 7.79
C VAL A 63 28.59 -10.51 8.45
N ASP A 64 29.07 -11.10 9.56
CA ASP A 64 28.28 -11.97 10.45
C ASP A 64 28.30 -11.41 11.88
N GLY A 65 27.48 -10.38 12.10
CA GLY A 65 27.40 -9.66 13.36
C GLY A 65 26.84 -8.25 13.17
N ALA A 66 27.68 -7.22 13.31
CA ALA A 66 27.24 -5.83 13.24
C ALA A 66 28.12 -4.96 12.34
N GLU A 67 27.49 -4.16 11.49
CA GLU A 67 28.16 -3.16 10.66
C GLU A 67 27.54 -1.78 10.84
N ILE A 68 28.37 -0.78 11.12
CA ILE A 68 27.96 0.59 11.39
C ILE A 68 28.75 1.53 10.47
N GLY A 69 28.03 2.20 9.58
CA GLY A 69 28.55 3.16 8.61
C GLY A 69 28.07 4.57 8.89
N ALA A 70 28.93 5.58 8.90
CA ALA A 70 28.46 6.97 9.00
C ALA A 70 27.82 7.42 7.67
N LEU A 71 28.28 6.94 6.51
CA LEU A 71 27.67 7.21 5.21
C LEU A 71 27.24 5.94 4.48
N VAL A 72 28.17 5.14 3.94
CA VAL A 72 27.85 4.00 3.07
C VAL A 72 28.56 2.73 3.54
N ASN A 73 27.82 1.62 3.54
CA ASN A 73 28.34 0.28 3.72
C ASN A 73 28.15 -0.52 2.43
N TYR A 74 29.19 -1.21 1.98
CA TYR A 74 29.15 -2.14 0.86
C TYR A 74 29.64 -3.51 1.31
N ASN A 75 28.83 -4.54 1.07
CA ASN A 75 29.20 -5.94 1.28
C ASN A 75 29.09 -6.68 -0.05
N ASP A 76 30.21 -7.26 -0.49
CA ASP A 76 30.22 -8.12 -1.69
C ASP A 76 29.45 -9.43 -1.43
N GLY A 77 29.61 -10.00 -0.25
CA GLY A 77 28.97 -11.24 0.18
C GLY A 77 27.80 -11.04 1.13
N ARG A 78 27.57 -12.04 1.98
CA ARG A 78 26.43 -12.09 2.89
C ARG A 78 26.56 -11.04 4.00
N MET A 79 25.43 -10.41 4.34
CA MET A 79 25.27 -9.68 5.59
C MET A 79 24.29 -10.44 6.48
N LYS A 80 24.75 -10.85 7.66
CA LYS A 80 23.96 -11.51 8.69
C LYS A 80 24.07 -10.71 9.99
N GLY A 81 22.92 -10.42 10.61
CA GLY A 81 22.85 -9.65 11.85
C GLY A 81 22.31 -8.23 11.66
N PHE A 82 23.10 -7.21 11.99
CA PHE A 82 22.65 -5.81 12.02
C PHE A 82 23.54 -4.91 11.16
N GLN A 83 22.93 -4.09 10.32
CA GLN A 83 23.65 -3.14 9.48
C GLN A 83 22.98 -1.77 9.56
N LEU A 84 23.76 -0.74 9.85
CA LEU A 84 23.31 0.65 9.94
C LEU A 84 24.18 1.55 9.08
N SER A 85 23.58 2.43 8.28
CA SER A 85 24.29 3.48 7.53
C SER A 85 23.57 4.83 7.59
N GLY A 86 24.32 5.93 7.56
CA GLY A 86 23.71 7.27 7.45
C GLY A 86 23.07 7.53 6.08
N VAL A 87 23.61 6.97 5.00
CA VAL A 87 23.09 7.13 3.64
C VAL A 87 22.55 5.82 3.09
N GLY A 88 23.37 4.79 2.94
CA GLY A 88 22.91 3.56 2.30
C GLY A 88 23.73 2.31 2.56
N ASN A 89 23.03 1.18 2.52
CA ASN A 89 23.61 -0.15 2.57
C ASN A 89 23.50 -0.80 1.19
N MET A 90 24.61 -1.31 0.68
CA MET A 90 24.68 -2.04 -0.60
C MET A 90 25.19 -3.45 -0.33
N ASN A 91 24.32 -4.44 -0.46
CA ASN A 91 24.66 -5.85 -0.26
C ASN A 91 24.56 -6.58 -1.60
N TRP A 92 25.69 -7.05 -2.12
CA TRP A 92 25.75 -7.86 -3.34
C TRP A 92 25.50 -9.35 -3.09
N GLY A 93 25.53 -9.76 -1.83
CA GLY A 93 25.04 -11.06 -1.36
C GLY A 93 23.71 -10.98 -0.60
N PRO A 94 23.27 -12.12 -0.03
CA PRO A 94 22.02 -12.19 0.72
C PRO A 94 22.10 -11.46 2.06
N VAL A 95 20.96 -10.94 2.52
CA VAL A 95 20.77 -10.31 3.83
C VAL A 95 19.91 -11.20 4.71
N ASP A 96 20.42 -11.59 5.90
CA ASP A 96 19.66 -12.26 6.95
C ASP A 96 19.76 -11.46 8.26
N GLY A 97 18.82 -10.54 8.48
CA GLY A 97 18.88 -9.61 9.61
C GLY A 97 18.18 -8.29 9.38
N VAL A 98 18.72 -7.23 10.00
CA VAL A 98 18.15 -5.88 9.98
C VAL A 98 19.11 -4.93 9.28
N ALA A 99 18.66 -4.26 8.22
CA ALA A 99 19.38 -3.19 7.55
C ALA A 99 18.63 -1.86 7.67
N LEU A 100 19.28 -0.89 8.30
CA LEU A 100 18.78 0.47 8.49
C LEU A 100 19.66 1.44 7.70
N SER A 101 19.04 2.34 6.95
CA SER A 101 19.76 3.41 6.26
C SER A 101 18.96 4.72 6.24
N GLY A 102 19.64 5.86 6.16
CA GLY A 102 18.94 7.14 6.01
C GLY A 102 18.21 7.26 4.67
N VAL A 103 18.81 6.76 3.59
CA VAL A 103 18.27 6.91 2.22
C VAL A 103 17.82 5.57 1.64
N ALA A 104 18.70 4.58 1.49
CA ALA A 104 18.35 3.36 0.76
C ALA A 104 19.09 2.09 1.19
N ASN A 105 18.38 0.96 1.15
CA ASN A 105 18.97 -0.38 1.22
C ASN A 105 18.85 -1.06 -0.15
N LEU A 106 19.97 -1.48 -0.72
CA LEU A 106 20.03 -2.21 -1.99
C LEU A 106 20.56 -3.62 -1.72
N VAL A 107 19.77 -4.64 -2.07
CA VAL A 107 20.14 -6.04 -1.92
C VAL A 107 20.08 -6.72 -3.29
N ASN A 108 21.24 -7.04 -3.85
CA ASN A 108 21.38 -7.79 -5.11
C ASN A 108 21.41 -9.31 -4.84
N GLY A 109 20.47 -9.77 -4.04
CA GLY A 109 20.31 -11.16 -3.62
C GLY A 109 18.98 -11.33 -2.89
N THR A 110 18.89 -12.31 -1.98
CA THR A 110 17.72 -12.50 -1.13
C THR A 110 17.78 -11.65 0.14
N SER A 111 16.62 -11.29 0.68
CA SER A 111 16.50 -10.59 1.97
C SER A 111 15.55 -11.36 2.89
N LYS A 112 16.00 -11.63 4.11
CA LYS A 112 15.18 -12.19 5.19
C LYS A 112 15.37 -11.33 6.43
N GLY A 113 14.31 -10.63 6.85
CA GLY A 113 14.33 -9.78 8.03
C GLY A 113 13.76 -8.41 7.77
N ALA A 114 14.43 -7.34 8.22
CA ALA A 114 13.90 -5.99 8.13
C ALA A 114 14.79 -5.07 7.30
N LEU A 115 14.21 -4.40 6.30
CA LEU A 115 14.85 -3.33 5.55
C LEU A 115 14.09 -2.03 5.85
N ILE A 116 14.77 -1.04 6.42
CA ILE A 116 14.14 0.25 6.75
C ILE A 116 15.01 1.37 6.21
N SER A 117 14.39 2.27 5.43
CA SER A 117 15.07 3.44 4.87
C SER A 117 14.12 4.60 4.62
N GLY A 118 14.65 5.82 4.48
CA GLY A 118 13.83 6.99 4.18
C GLY A 118 13.23 6.96 2.77
N VAL A 119 14.02 6.57 1.76
CA VAL A 119 13.64 6.68 0.35
C VAL A 119 13.28 5.34 -0.25
N GLY A 120 14.15 4.33 -0.17
CA GLY A 120 13.83 3.08 -0.86
C GLY A 120 14.58 1.83 -0.44
N ASN A 121 13.84 0.73 -0.41
CA ASN A 121 14.37 -0.61 -0.25
C ASN A 121 14.19 -1.39 -1.56
N TYR A 122 15.27 -1.97 -2.06
CA TYR A 122 15.26 -2.79 -3.28
C TYR A 122 15.86 -4.16 -3.00
N VAL A 123 15.15 -5.21 -3.38
CA VAL A 123 15.63 -6.59 -3.35
C VAL A 123 15.47 -7.22 -4.74
N ASN A 124 16.56 -7.73 -5.29
CA ASN A 124 16.57 -8.30 -6.63
C ASN A 124 15.88 -9.67 -6.69
N ASP A 125 16.03 -10.49 -5.65
CA ASP A 125 15.48 -11.84 -5.61
C ASP A 125 14.30 -11.94 -4.62
N GLU A 126 14.28 -12.97 -3.78
CA GLU A 126 13.23 -13.22 -2.80
C GLU A 126 13.42 -12.35 -1.55
N ALA A 127 12.33 -11.72 -1.11
CA ALA A 127 12.30 -10.88 0.07
C ALA A 127 11.28 -11.42 1.09
N SER A 128 11.64 -11.39 2.36
CA SER A 128 10.72 -11.73 3.44
C SER A 128 10.94 -10.92 4.70
N GLY A 129 9.86 -10.67 5.44
CA GLY A 129 9.88 -9.94 6.71
C GLY A 129 9.24 -8.55 6.61
N PHE A 130 9.91 -7.52 7.14
CA PHE A 130 9.34 -6.18 7.34
C PHE A 130 10.10 -5.13 6.54
N HIS A 131 9.52 -4.62 5.46
CA HIS A 131 10.15 -3.62 4.60
C HIS A 131 9.41 -2.28 4.73
N LEU A 132 10.09 -1.23 5.19
CA LEU A 132 9.51 0.09 5.41
C LEU A 132 10.37 1.16 4.74
N SER A 133 9.80 1.88 3.77
CA SER A 133 10.42 3.03 3.12
C SER A 133 9.41 3.79 2.28
N THR A 134 9.79 4.91 1.67
CA THR A 134 8.90 5.58 0.69
C THR A 134 8.59 4.66 -0.50
N ILE A 135 9.58 3.90 -1.00
CA ILE A 135 9.44 3.00 -2.14
C ILE A 135 10.05 1.63 -1.82
N ASN A 136 9.23 0.58 -1.72
CA ASN A 136 9.70 -0.80 -1.57
C ASN A 136 9.54 -1.58 -2.87
N ILE A 137 10.60 -2.24 -3.33
CA ILE A 137 10.61 -3.06 -4.54
C ILE A 137 11.19 -4.44 -4.24
N ALA A 138 10.39 -5.48 -4.43
CA ALA A 138 10.82 -6.88 -4.44
C ALA A 138 10.63 -7.46 -5.85
N ARG A 139 11.70 -7.72 -6.58
CA ARG A 139 11.58 -8.07 -8.01
C ARG A 139 11.11 -9.50 -8.26
N SER A 140 11.41 -10.45 -7.38
CA SER A 140 10.97 -11.85 -7.53
C SER A 140 9.72 -12.13 -6.70
N SER A 141 9.87 -12.28 -5.38
CA SER A 141 8.76 -12.57 -4.47
C SER A 141 8.92 -11.80 -3.17
N PHE A 142 7.80 -11.50 -2.52
CA PHE A 142 7.75 -10.87 -1.21
C PHE A 142 6.83 -11.65 -0.28
N THR A 143 7.27 -11.95 0.95
CA THR A 143 6.43 -12.52 2.02
C THR A 143 6.57 -11.74 3.31
N GLY A 144 5.49 -11.11 3.80
CA GLY A 144 5.48 -10.38 5.07
C GLY A 144 4.73 -9.07 5.00
N PHE A 145 5.35 -7.98 5.46
CA PHE A 145 4.77 -6.63 5.46
C PHE A 145 5.62 -5.63 4.66
N GLN A 146 5.03 -4.97 3.66
CA GLN A 146 5.61 -3.78 3.02
C GLN A 146 4.81 -2.54 3.40
N GLY A 147 5.47 -1.52 3.91
CA GLY A 147 4.88 -0.22 4.23
C GLY A 147 5.59 0.90 3.48
N GLY A 148 4.84 1.77 2.81
CA GLY A 148 5.42 2.88 2.06
C GLY A 148 4.43 3.69 1.25
N VAL A 149 4.92 4.64 0.45
CA VAL A 149 4.06 5.32 -0.54
C VAL A 149 3.82 4.39 -1.73
N VAL A 150 4.88 3.70 -2.19
CA VAL A 150 4.82 2.74 -3.29
C VAL A 150 5.37 1.40 -2.84
N ASN A 151 4.58 0.34 -3.00
CA ASN A 151 5.01 -1.03 -2.78
C ASN A 151 4.87 -1.83 -4.08
N TYR A 152 5.94 -2.52 -4.48
CA TYR A 152 5.97 -3.38 -5.66
C TYR A 152 6.51 -4.76 -5.28
N ALA A 153 5.78 -5.79 -5.70
CA ALA A 153 6.27 -7.16 -5.70
C ALA A 153 5.78 -7.91 -6.95
N SER A 154 6.60 -8.74 -7.58
CA SER A 154 6.11 -9.57 -8.70
C SER A 154 5.18 -10.69 -8.22
N THR A 155 5.46 -11.26 -7.06
CA THR A 155 4.60 -12.19 -6.31
C THR A 155 4.58 -11.76 -4.85
N ALA A 156 3.42 -11.70 -4.21
CA ALA A 156 3.28 -11.15 -2.85
C ALA A 156 2.42 -12.04 -1.95
N ASN A 157 2.90 -12.31 -0.75
CA ASN A 157 2.12 -12.92 0.32
C ASN A 157 2.23 -12.05 1.59
N GLY A 158 1.11 -11.77 2.25
CA GLY A 158 1.05 -10.91 3.43
C GLY A 158 0.32 -9.60 3.15
N VAL A 159 0.89 -8.47 3.58
CA VAL A 159 0.23 -7.15 3.54
C VAL A 159 1.13 -6.12 2.87
N GLN A 160 0.56 -5.33 1.97
CA GLN A 160 1.15 -4.10 1.44
C GLN A 160 0.30 -2.92 1.89
N LEU A 161 0.89 -1.96 2.59
CA LEU A 161 0.24 -0.73 3.03
C LEU A 161 0.90 0.46 2.33
N GLY A 162 0.13 1.20 1.54
CA GLY A 162 0.64 2.39 0.88
C GLY A 162 -0.35 3.12 0.00
N VAL A 163 0.10 4.19 -0.65
CA VAL A 163 -0.73 4.93 -1.60
C VAL A 163 -0.93 4.10 -2.87
N ILE A 164 0.16 3.48 -3.35
CA ILE A 164 0.17 2.61 -4.53
C ILE A 164 0.75 1.26 -4.14
N ASN A 165 0.00 0.20 -4.37
CA ASN A 165 0.43 -1.18 -4.17
C ASN A 165 0.31 -1.94 -5.49
N TYR A 166 1.36 -2.64 -5.88
CA TYR A 166 1.37 -3.51 -7.04
C TYR A 166 1.86 -4.91 -6.67
N GLN A 167 1.08 -5.90 -7.08
CA GLN A 167 1.41 -7.32 -6.99
C GLN A 167 1.04 -8.04 -8.30
N GLY A 168 1.94 -8.89 -8.79
CA GLY A 168 1.70 -9.70 -10.00
C GLY A 168 0.84 -10.95 -9.77
N ASP A 169 0.28 -11.10 -8.57
CA ASP A 169 -0.71 -12.11 -8.16
C ASP A 169 -1.83 -11.45 -7.31
N ASN A 170 -2.72 -12.24 -6.71
CA ASN A 170 -3.80 -11.78 -5.82
C ASN A 170 -3.67 -12.31 -4.37
N THR A 171 -2.47 -12.71 -3.94
CA THR A 171 -2.26 -13.43 -2.66
C THR A 171 -1.90 -12.56 -1.47
N ALA A 172 -1.37 -11.35 -1.65
CA ALA A 172 -1.28 -10.36 -0.58
C ALA A 172 -2.55 -9.49 -0.49
N ILE A 173 -2.69 -8.80 0.65
CA ILE A 173 -3.73 -7.80 0.91
C ILE A 173 -3.11 -6.41 0.66
N PRO A 174 -3.48 -5.72 -0.42
CA PRO A 174 -2.98 -4.39 -0.73
C PRO A 174 -3.94 -3.31 -0.20
N ILE A 175 -3.58 -2.68 0.92
CA ILE A 175 -4.31 -1.56 1.52
C ILE A 175 -3.77 -0.26 0.95
N GLY A 176 -4.58 0.46 0.17
CA GLY A 176 -4.15 1.72 -0.42
C GLY A 176 -5.19 2.43 -1.25
N LEU A 177 -4.82 3.60 -1.77
CA LEU A 177 -5.64 4.28 -2.77
C LEU A 177 -5.62 3.41 -4.05
N VAL A 178 -4.46 3.22 -4.65
CA VAL A 178 -4.31 2.43 -5.87
C VAL A 178 -3.73 1.06 -5.58
N SER A 179 -4.56 0.03 -5.60
CA SER A 179 -4.16 -1.35 -5.32
C SER A 179 -4.37 -2.25 -6.53
N ILE A 180 -3.28 -2.55 -7.25
CA ILE A 180 -3.31 -3.35 -8.48
C ILE A 180 -2.77 -4.75 -8.20
N ALA A 181 -3.66 -5.73 -8.28
CA ALA A 181 -3.34 -7.15 -8.23
C ALA A 181 -3.67 -7.82 -9.57
N LYS A 182 -2.73 -8.55 -10.17
CA LYS A 182 -3.01 -9.31 -11.40
C LYS A 182 -3.97 -10.45 -11.08
N GLY A 183 -5.12 -10.50 -11.76
CA GLY A 183 -6.21 -11.40 -11.40
C GLY A 183 -6.94 -10.99 -10.12
N GLY A 184 -6.75 -9.74 -9.68
CA GLY A 184 -7.51 -9.12 -8.60
C GLY A 184 -8.91 -8.70 -9.02
N LEU A 185 -9.57 -7.96 -8.14
CA LEU A 185 -10.90 -7.43 -8.34
C LEU A 185 -10.82 -6.07 -9.03
N PHE A 186 -11.47 -5.96 -10.19
CA PHE A 186 -11.78 -4.71 -10.85
C PHE A 186 -13.24 -4.76 -11.27
N LYS A 187 -14.08 -3.91 -10.67
CA LYS A 187 -15.53 -4.03 -10.82
C LYS A 187 -16.22 -2.67 -10.76
N PHE A 188 -17.20 -2.49 -11.64
CA PHE A 188 -18.13 -1.36 -11.59
C PHE A 188 -19.47 -1.83 -11.03
N GLU A 189 -20.14 -0.98 -10.24
CA GLU A 189 -21.52 -1.21 -9.80
C GLU A 189 -22.33 0.06 -10.04
N ALA A 190 -23.49 -0.08 -10.68
CA ALA A 190 -24.43 1.01 -10.87
C ALA A 190 -25.73 0.66 -10.12
N TYR A 191 -26.17 1.53 -9.20
CA TYR A 191 -27.30 1.22 -8.34
C TYR A 191 -28.08 2.45 -7.90
N GLY A 192 -29.36 2.26 -7.60
CA GLY A 192 -30.20 3.23 -6.91
C GLY A 192 -30.28 2.90 -5.43
N SER A 193 -30.48 3.93 -4.62
CA SER A 193 -30.74 3.85 -3.18
C SER A 193 -31.91 4.76 -2.81
N GLU A 194 -32.30 4.75 -1.54
CA GLU A 194 -33.36 5.60 -1.01
C GLU A 194 -33.06 7.10 -1.08
N VAL A 195 -31.80 7.51 -0.90
CA VAL A 195 -31.36 8.91 -0.88
C VAL A 195 -30.69 9.36 -2.17
N PHE A 196 -30.05 8.45 -2.92
CA PHE A 196 -29.42 8.74 -4.21
C PHE A 196 -30.03 7.87 -5.30
N PHE A 197 -30.67 8.48 -6.30
CA PHE A 197 -31.34 7.76 -7.38
C PHE A 197 -30.36 7.10 -8.35
N ALA A 198 -29.12 7.59 -8.45
CA ALA A 198 -28.07 6.99 -9.28
C ALA A 198 -26.71 7.05 -8.58
N ASN A 199 -26.11 5.88 -8.39
CA ASN A 199 -24.78 5.72 -7.81
C ASN A 199 -23.90 4.90 -8.75
N LEU A 200 -22.60 5.19 -8.73
CA LEU A 200 -21.58 4.41 -9.40
C LEU A 200 -20.44 4.12 -8.43
N ASN A 201 -20.16 2.84 -8.21
CA ASN A 201 -18.96 2.40 -7.51
C ASN A 201 -17.94 1.86 -8.50
N TYR A 202 -16.67 2.14 -8.24
CA TYR A 202 -15.54 1.39 -8.80
C TYR A 202 -14.79 0.70 -7.67
N LYS A 203 -14.56 -0.61 -7.80
CA LYS A 203 -13.88 -1.45 -6.81
C LYS A 203 -12.57 -1.95 -7.37
N MET A 204 -11.48 -1.78 -6.62
CA MET A 204 -10.13 -2.13 -7.01
C MET A 204 -9.35 -2.79 -5.87
N GLY A 205 -8.72 -3.93 -6.13
CA GLY A 205 -7.86 -4.61 -5.15
C GLY A 205 -7.95 -6.13 -5.25
N VAL A 206 -8.16 -6.80 -4.12
CA VAL A 206 -8.36 -8.26 -4.05
C VAL A 206 -9.69 -8.57 -3.36
N GLU A 207 -10.21 -9.77 -3.54
CA GLU A 207 -11.55 -10.12 -3.02
C GLU A 207 -11.63 -10.11 -1.49
N ARG A 208 -10.50 -10.33 -0.80
CA ARG A 208 -10.37 -10.21 0.66
C ARG A 208 -10.34 -8.78 1.17
N LEU A 209 -9.95 -7.81 0.33
CA LEU A 209 -9.98 -6.39 0.63
C LEU A 209 -9.78 -5.57 -0.64
N TYR A 210 -10.69 -4.67 -0.92
CA TYR A 210 -10.62 -3.74 -2.03
C TYR A 210 -11.00 -2.35 -1.61
N THR A 211 -10.50 -1.37 -2.35
CA THR A 211 -10.87 0.04 -2.23
C THR A 211 -12.11 0.29 -3.06
N VAL A 212 -13.08 0.98 -2.48
CA VAL A 212 -14.32 1.42 -3.13
C VAL A 212 -14.19 2.91 -3.43
N TYR A 213 -14.41 3.30 -4.67
CA TYR A 213 -14.58 4.69 -5.08
C TYR A 213 -16.03 4.90 -5.42
N HIS A 214 -16.63 5.94 -4.85
CA HIS A 214 -18.05 6.19 -4.95
C HIS A 214 -18.31 7.55 -5.58
N VAL A 215 -19.30 7.60 -6.47
CA VAL A 215 -19.99 8.83 -6.87
C VAL A 215 -21.50 8.60 -6.89
N GLY A 216 -22.27 9.59 -6.49
CA GLY A 216 -23.73 9.52 -6.44
C GLY A 216 -24.40 10.82 -6.87
N LEU A 217 -25.60 10.70 -7.40
CA LEU A 217 -26.46 11.80 -7.85
C LEU A 217 -27.80 11.74 -7.13
N SER A 218 -28.24 12.89 -6.64
CA SER A 218 -29.55 13.11 -6.05
C SER A 218 -30.05 14.54 -6.31
N SER A 219 -31.17 14.89 -5.73
CA SER A 219 -31.74 16.23 -5.70
C SER A 219 -32.33 16.50 -4.32
N TYR A 220 -32.34 17.76 -3.90
CA TYR A 220 -33.00 18.21 -2.67
C TYR A 220 -33.58 19.60 -2.91
N LEU A 221 -34.89 19.79 -2.66
CA LEU A 221 -35.61 21.05 -2.93
C LEU A 221 -35.34 21.62 -4.34
N ASP A 222 -35.52 20.80 -5.38
CA ASP A 222 -35.26 21.11 -6.80
C ASP A 222 -33.79 21.46 -7.17
N ASN A 223 -32.87 21.49 -6.19
CA ASN A 223 -31.45 21.69 -6.42
C ASN A 223 -30.70 20.37 -6.57
N SER A 224 -29.60 20.39 -7.32
CA SER A 224 -28.79 19.20 -7.58
C SER A 224 -27.92 18.83 -6.38
N VAL A 225 -27.82 17.54 -6.09
CA VAL A 225 -26.96 16.99 -5.04
C VAL A 225 -26.01 15.97 -5.63
N TYR A 226 -24.73 16.09 -5.30
CA TYR A 226 -23.69 15.14 -5.69
C TYR A 226 -23.07 14.52 -4.46
N SER A 227 -22.69 13.24 -4.55
CA SER A 227 -21.79 12.63 -3.58
C SER A 227 -20.54 12.12 -4.25
N PHE A 228 -19.42 12.19 -3.54
CA PHE A 228 -18.20 11.48 -3.91
C PHE A 228 -17.52 10.97 -2.65
N GLY A 229 -16.93 9.80 -2.73
CA GLY A 229 -16.39 9.16 -1.54
C GLY A 229 -15.42 8.04 -1.82
N ILE A 230 -14.82 7.56 -0.73
CA ILE A 230 -13.91 6.44 -0.74
C ILE A 230 -14.21 5.52 0.44
N GLY A 231 -13.89 4.25 0.27
CA GLY A 231 -14.14 3.24 1.27
C GLY A 231 -13.34 1.98 1.06
N PHE A 232 -13.64 0.98 1.88
CA PHE A 232 -13.09 -0.35 1.77
C PHE A 232 -14.22 -1.37 1.82
N GLY A 233 -14.05 -2.47 1.09
CA GLY A 233 -14.98 -3.58 1.13
C GLY A 233 -14.28 -4.94 1.07
N SER A 234 -15.05 -5.97 1.39
CA SER A 234 -14.62 -7.37 1.31
C SER A 234 -15.75 -8.26 0.81
N TYR A 235 -15.40 -9.32 0.10
CA TYR A 235 -16.31 -10.44 -0.07
C TYR A 235 -16.40 -11.20 1.25
N LEU A 236 -17.61 -11.38 1.77
CA LEU A 236 -17.93 -12.27 2.88
C LEU A 236 -18.21 -13.68 2.39
N ILE A 237 -18.89 -13.79 1.25
CA ILE A 237 -19.16 -15.05 0.56
C ILE A 237 -18.86 -14.84 -0.91
N GLN A 238 -18.16 -15.78 -1.51
CA GLN A 238 -17.83 -15.73 -2.92
C GLN A 238 -17.99 -17.12 -3.54
N SER A 239 -19.14 -17.32 -4.17
CA SER A 239 -19.40 -18.46 -5.04
C SER A 239 -19.54 -17.98 -6.49
N GLU A 240 -19.56 -18.91 -7.45
CA GLU A 240 -19.71 -18.58 -8.88
C GLU A 240 -20.97 -17.78 -9.18
N ARG A 241 -22.06 -18.03 -8.44
CA ARG A 241 -23.37 -17.36 -8.63
C ARG A 241 -23.81 -16.48 -7.47
N HIS A 242 -23.38 -16.81 -6.25
CA HIS A 242 -23.86 -16.16 -5.03
C HIS A 242 -22.70 -15.43 -4.37
N GLN A 243 -22.82 -14.13 -4.27
CA GLN A 243 -21.80 -13.27 -3.69
C GLN A 243 -22.43 -12.42 -2.59
N LEU A 244 -21.72 -12.28 -1.47
CA LEU A 244 -22.09 -11.39 -0.39
C LEU A 244 -20.91 -10.47 -0.11
N MET A 245 -21.15 -9.18 -0.16
CA MET A 245 -20.14 -8.13 -0.07
C MET A 245 -20.50 -7.19 1.06
N LEU A 246 -19.51 -6.78 1.84
CA LEU A 246 -19.64 -5.74 2.86
C LEU A 246 -18.77 -4.56 2.46
N ASP A 247 -19.36 -3.40 2.28
CA ASP A 247 -18.68 -2.17 1.88
C ASP A 247 -18.88 -1.09 2.96
N LEU A 248 -17.81 -0.44 3.39
CA LEU A 248 -17.84 0.73 4.27
C LEU A 248 -17.31 1.93 3.49
N THR A 249 -18.10 2.99 3.36
CA THR A 249 -17.75 4.21 2.62
C THR A 249 -18.00 5.47 3.44
N GLY A 250 -17.15 6.48 3.25
CA GLY A 250 -17.41 7.85 3.69
C GLY A 250 -17.51 8.76 2.47
N ASN A 251 -18.59 9.52 2.37
CA ASN A 251 -18.95 10.25 1.17
C ASN A 251 -19.19 11.73 1.53
N GLN A 252 -18.48 12.63 0.87
CA GLN A 252 -18.82 14.06 0.90
C GLN A 252 -20.09 14.26 0.08
N VAL A 253 -21.02 15.03 0.61
CA VAL A 253 -22.24 15.48 -0.06
C VAL A 253 -22.05 16.95 -0.44
N VAL A 254 -22.37 17.29 -1.69
CA VAL A 254 -22.28 18.64 -2.25
C VAL A 254 -23.67 19.04 -2.72
N TYR A 255 -24.17 20.13 -2.16
CA TYR A 255 -25.48 20.70 -2.46
C TYR A 255 -25.31 21.93 -3.36
N ASP A 256 -26.14 22.04 -4.39
CA ASP A 256 -26.23 23.20 -5.29
C ASP A 256 -24.90 23.70 -5.88
N ASN A 257 -23.96 22.78 -6.14
CA ASN A 257 -22.59 23.09 -6.58
C ASN A 257 -21.81 24.02 -5.62
N GLU A 258 -22.21 24.11 -4.36
CA GLU A 258 -21.47 24.83 -3.34
C GLU A 258 -20.46 23.89 -2.67
N TRP A 259 -19.18 24.18 -2.90
CA TRP A 259 -18.04 23.42 -2.38
C TRP A 259 -17.50 24.05 -1.10
N ASP A 260 -18.40 24.52 -0.22
CA ASP A 260 -17.99 25.14 1.03
C ASP A 260 -17.42 24.10 2.02
N SER A 261 -16.78 24.62 3.05
CA SER A 261 -16.09 23.90 4.13
C SER A 261 -17.01 23.37 5.23
N GLU A 262 -18.31 23.63 5.15
CA GLU A 262 -19.30 23.10 6.10
C GLU A 262 -19.33 21.56 6.05
N ILE A 263 -19.51 20.94 7.22
CA ILE A 263 -19.59 19.49 7.28
C ILE A 263 -20.86 19.02 6.58
N ASN A 264 -20.70 18.13 5.61
CA ASN A 264 -21.81 17.50 4.90
C ASN A 264 -21.38 16.10 4.43
N ILE A 265 -21.37 15.14 5.36
CA ILE A 265 -20.74 13.83 5.16
C ILE A 265 -21.72 12.70 5.44
N LEU A 266 -21.80 11.74 4.51
CA LEU A 266 -22.57 10.51 4.62
C LEU A 266 -21.65 9.29 4.76
N GLY A 267 -21.65 8.69 5.93
CA GLY A 267 -21.10 7.35 6.15
C GLY A 267 -22.11 6.27 5.79
N LYS A 268 -21.69 5.26 5.01
CA LYS A 268 -22.52 4.10 4.65
C LYS A 268 -21.82 2.79 4.93
N LEU A 269 -22.55 1.83 5.48
CA LEU A 269 -22.17 0.42 5.56
C LEU A 269 -23.19 -0.40 4.76
N ASP A 270 -22.80 -0.91 3.61
CA ASP A 270 -23.65 -1.65 2.68
C ASP A 270 -23.37 -3.16 2.79
N LEU A 271 -24.43 -3.96 2.98
CA LEU A 271 -24.35 -5.42 2.90
C LEU A 271 -25.05 -5.87 1.61
N ASN A 272 -24.29 -6.02 0.54
CA ASN A 272 -24.81 -6.29 -0.79
C ASN A 272 -24.78 -7.79 -1.11
N TYR A 273 -25.94 -8.35 -1.41
CA TYR A 273 -26.04 -9.66 -2.04
C TYR A 273 -26.07 -9.49 -3.55
N GLU A 274 -25.24 -10.27 -4.23
CA GLU A 274 -25.18 -10.30 -5.68
C GLU A 274 -25.40 -11.68 -6.26
N PHE A 275 -26.27 -11.71 -7.26
CA PHE A 275 -26.51 -12.87 -8.08
C PHE A 275 -25.83 -12.69 -9.44
N ALA A 276 -24.76 -13.46 -9.69
CA ALA A 276 -24.06 -13.42 -10.96
C ALA A 276 -24.87 -14.19 -12.04
N ILE A 277 -25.41 -13.44 -13.00
CA ILE A 277 -26.10 -14.00 -14.17
C ILE A 277 -25.08 -14.61 -15.13
N THR A 278 -23.95 -13.92 -15.28
CA THR A 278 -22.78 -14.38 -16.05
C THR A 278 -21.52 -14.12 -15.22
N PRO A 279 -20.35 -14.64 -15.59
CA PRO A 279 -19.10 -14.34 -14.89
C PRO A 279 -18.74 -12.85 -14.81
N LYS A 280 -19.34 -12.01 -15.66
CA LYS A 280 -19.10 -10.55 -15.69
C LYS A 280 -20.27 -9.72 -15.16
N PHE A 281 -21.51 -10.18 -15.33
CA PHE A 281 -22.71 -9.40 -15.00
C PHE A 281 -23.47 -10.00 -13.83
N SER A 282 -23.87 -9.14 -12.89
CA SER A 282 -24.60 -9.49 -11.67
C SER A 282 -25.74 -8.52 -11.39
N ILE A 283 -26.77 -9.01 -10.69
CA ILE A 283 -27.80 -8.17 -10.07
C ILE A 283 -27.46 -8.05 -8.59
N MET A 284 -27.56 -6.84 -8.05
CA MET A 284 -27.23 -6.49 -6.67
C MET A 284 -28.48 -6.04 -5.92
N VAL A 285 -28.65 -6.52 -4.70
CA VAL A 285 -29.65 -6.03 -3.75
C VAL A 285 -29.10 -6.15 -2.33
N GLY A 286 -29.38 -5.18 -1.47
CA GLY A 286 -28.91 -5.27 -0.08
C GLY A 286 -29.36 -4.13 0.80
N PRO A 287 -29.45 -4.32 2.12
CA PRO A 287 -29.65 -3.22 3.05
C PRO A 287 -28.41 -2.33 3.14
N SER A 288 -28.64 -1.05 3.47
CA SER A 288 -27.61 -0.08 3.81
C SER A 288 -27.85 0.46 5.22
N VAL A 289 -26.79 0.69 5.97
CA VAL A 289 -26.82 1.41 7.24
C VAL A 289 -26.16 2.76 7.00
N ASN A 290 -26.87 3.84 7.30
CA ASN A 290 -26.46 5.19 6.94
C ASN A 290 -26.34 6.07 8.17
N TYR A 291 -25.28 6.87 8.22
CA TYR A 291 -25.10 7.92 9.21
C TYR A 291 -24.64 9.20 8.51
N TYR A 292 -25.51 10.20 8.52
CA TYR A 292 -25.31 11.49 7.87
C TYR A 292 -25.03 12.56 8.91
N VAL A 293 -23.94 13.29 8.76
CA VAL A 293 -23.59 14.42 9.62
C VAL A 293 -23.52 15.66 8.77
N THR A 294 -24.29 16.68 9.15
CA THR A 294 -24.40 17.92 8.39
C THR A 294 -24.52 19.15 9.29
N GLU A 295 -23.83 20.21 8.91
CA GLU A 295 -23.95 21.57 9.45
C GLU A 295 -24.69 22.50 8.46
N VAL A 296 -25.00 22.00 7.26
CA VAL A 296 -25.61 22.80 6.20
C VAL A 296 -27.09 23.03 6.50
N LEU A 297 -27.49 24.30 6.55
CA LEU A 297 -28.86 24.73 6.81
C LEU A 297 -29.52 25.21 5.50
N VAL A 298 -30.60 24.55 5.09
CA VAL A 298 -31.36 24.90 3.88
C VAL A 298 -32.81 25.19 4.28
N GLU A 299 -33.30 26.39 3.94
CA GLU A 299 -34.65 26.86 4.30
C GLU A 299 -35.02 26.75 5.80
N GLY A 300 -34.02 26.72 6.69
CA GLY A 300 -34.22 26.65 8.13
C GLY A 300 -34.24 25.22 8.71
N GLU A 301 -34.03 24.20 7.88
CA GLU A 301 -33.84 22.81 8.29
C GLU A 301 -32.41 22.34 7.97
N TYR A 302 -31.85 21.50 8.83
CA TYR A 302 -30.52 20.94 8.61
C TYR A 302 -30.58 19.79 7.61
N GLY A 303 -29.71 19.83 6.61
CA GLY A 303 -29.50 18.74 5.67
C GLY A 303 -29.80 19.10 4.21
N THR A 304 -29.25 18.26 3.35
CA THR A 304 -29.29 18.45 1.89
C THR A 304 -29.68 17.16 1.16
N LEU A 305 -30.39 16.26 1.85
CA LEU A 305 -30.79 14.94 1.35
C LEU A 305 -32.25 14.68 1.69
N ASP A 306 -33.00 14.11 0.73
CA ASP A 306 -34.36 13.62 0.97
C ASP A 306 -34.31 12.27 1.71
N ILE A 307 -34.14 12.33 3.03
CA ILE A 307 -34.09 11.16 3.89
C ILE A 307 -35.53 10.66 4.13
N PRO A 308 -35.86 9.40 3.79
CA PRO A 308 -37.24 8.93 3.79
C PRO A 308 -37.85 8.80 5.19
N TYR A 309 -37.00 8.52 6.19
CA TYR A 309 -37.36 8.43 7.60
C TYR A 309 -36.10 8.46 8.47
N GLU A 310 -36.27 8.85 9.72
CA GLU A 310 -35.18 9.00 10.69
C GLU A 310 -35.39 7.99 11.82
N LEU A 311 -34.36 7.20 12.14
CA LEU A 311 -34.40 6.29 13.30
C LEU A 311 -33.87 6.98 14.55
N THR A 312 -32.77 7.74 14.38
CA THR A 312 -32.15 8.52 15.45
C THR A 312 -31.65 9.84 14.87
N VAL A 313 -31.90 10.92 15.60
CA VAL A 313 -31.33 12.24 15.33
C VAL A 313 -30.53 12.66 16.56
N SER A 314 -29.29 13.10 16.32
CA SER A 314 -28.41 13.68 17.33
C SER A 314 -28.15 15.13 16.97
N GLU A 315 -28.52 16.05 17.84
CA GLU A 315 -28.24 17.48 17.67
C GLU A 315 -26.87 17.82 18.29
N PHE A 316 -26.12 18.68 17.59
CA PHE A 316 -24.85 19.27 18.02
C PHE A 316 -24.98 20.80 17.99
N ASP A 317 -23.99 21.53 18.51
CA ASP A 317 -24.06 22.99 18.63
C ASP A 317 -24.36 23.69 17.28
N ASP A 318 -23.80 23.18 16.19
CA ASP A 318 -23.91 23.78 14.84
C ASP A 318 -24.43 22.81 13.76
N GLY A 319 -24.98 21.65 14.13
CA GLY A 319 -25.42 20.65 13.14
C GLY A 319 -26.19 19.45 13.69
N VAL A 320 -26.48 18.51 12.81
CA VAL A 320 -27.25 17.29 13.14
C VAL A 320 -26.59 16.03 12.60
N GLY A 321 -26.79 14.93 13.31
CA GLY A 321 -26.43 13.57 12.92
C GLY A 321 -27.68 12.73 12.74
N ILE A 322 -27.96 12.27 11.53
CA ILE A 322 -29.15 11.51 11.17
C ILE A 322 -28.78 10.06 10.85
N PHE A 323 -29.46 9.11 11.48
CA PHE A 323 -29.26 7.68 11.29
C PHE A 323 -30.52 7.02 10.71
N TRP A 324 -30.35 6.17 9.69
CA TRP A 324 -31.43 5.37 9.12
C TRP A 324 -30.91 4.09 8.47
N ILE A 325 -31.85 3.20 8.12
CA ILE A 325 -31.57 1.98 7.36
C ILE A 325 -32.17 2.15 5.96
N GLY A 326 -31.37 1.89 4.94
CA GLY A 326 -31.77 2.02 3.55
C GLY A 326 -31.71 0.71 2.79
N GLY A 327 -31.72 0.82 1.46
CA GLY A 327 -31.60 -0.31 0.58
C GLY A 327 -31.01 0.09 -0.77
N ASN A 328 -30.18 -0.80 -1.31
CA ASN A 328 -29.57 -0.66 -2.62
C ASN A 328 -30.19 -1.68 -3.59
N LEU A 329 -30.40 -1.27 -4.84
CA LEU A 329 -30.77 -2.15 -5.94
C LEU A 329 -30.00 -1.73 -7.19
N GLY A 330 -29.33 -2.66 -7.85
CA GLY A 330 -28.51 -2.32 -9.00
C GLY A 330 -27.91 -3.50 -9.74
N LEU A 331 -26.87 -3.19 -10.51
CA LEU A 331 -26.15 -4.11 -11.38
C LEU A 331 -24.64 -3.99 -11.14
N GLY A 332 -23.94 -5.12 -11.19
CA GLY A 332 -22.48 -5.18 -11.11
C GLY A 332 -21.86 -5.71 -12.40
N LEU A 333 -20.73 -5.12 -12.80
CA LEU A 333 -19.91 -5.49 -13.96
C LEU A 333 -18.45 -5.74 -13.53
N LYS A 334 -18.01 -7.01 -13.53
CA LYS A 334 -16.60 -7.40 -13.29
C LYS A 334 -15.82 -7.35 -14.61
N LEU A 335 -14.64 -6.72 -14.59
CA LEU A 335 -13.79 -6.52 -15.78
C LEU A 335 -12.98 -7.78 -16.12
#